data_AF-A0A7X5QAZ2-F1
#
_entry.id   AF-A0A7X5QAZ2-F1
#
_cell.length_a   1.000
_cell.length_b   1.000
_cell.length_c   1.000
_cell.angle_alpha   90.00
_cell.angle_beta   90.00
_cell.angle_gamma   90.00
#
_symmetry.space_group_name_H-M   'P 1'
#
loop_
_entity.id
_entity.type
_entity.pdbx_description
1 polymer ?
#
loop_
_entity_poly.entity_id
_entity_poly.type
_entity_poly.pdbx_seq_one_letter_code
_entity_poly.pdbx_strand_id
1 'polypeptide(L)'
;MINIKKYFPVLLVIFISGCADPNEPLSPPKDNQWITVEGVAPKYTQPHVSAEYISRDCLEYQLHADMSPYKVPTYNGLRLKVTADPQTGYFQAKLPFNGGGRCKWKINRAFVSVSYTDVSHLMKDVVIYEGGGGTGLTAFINDAVQTNLSETAALNTINYSPTIYPVLKMVEKFPKRIFLQGELRMRPFRLTLVPGAEWKITFKPKLDETKMPKITVTKEKEWVEYPNGRIDLNRQSIDYWKITAPKPPAK
;
A
#
# COMPACT_ATOMS: atom_id res chain seq x y z
N MET A 1 21.17 -30.09 70.30
CA MET A 1 21.09 -28.70 69.82
C MET A 1 21.82 -28.61 68.48
N ILE A 2 21.11 -28.64 67.36
CA ILE A 2 21.70 -28.60 66.00
C ILE A 2 21.38 -27.24 65.40
N ASN A 3 22.44 -26.51 65.05
CA ASN A 3 22.41 -25.13 64.56
C ASN A 3 22.28 -25.15 63.03
N ILE A 4 21.05 -24.93 62.52
CA ILE A 4 20.77 -24.91 61.09
C ILE A 4 21.03 -23.50 60.56
N LYS A 5 22.15 -23.35 59.85
CA LYS A 5 22.46 -22.15 59.05
C LYS A 5 21.35 -21.92 58.02
N LYS A 6 20.76 -20.72 58.08
CA LYS A 6 19.82 -20.15 57.10
C LYS A 6 20.48 -20.11 55.72
N TYR A 7 20.02 -20.93 54.78
CA TYR A 7 20.33 -20.76 53.36
C TYR A 7 19.20 -19.94 52.72
N PHE A 8 19.54 -18.72 52.29
CA PHE A 8 18.70 -17.85 51.48
C PHE A 8 18.77 -18.36 50.02
N PRO A 9 17.68 -18.80 49.38
CA PRO A 9 17.73 -19.14 47.97
C PRO A 9 17.73 -17.84 47.18
N VAL A 10 18.86 -17.52 46.54
CA VAL A 10 18.96 -16.44 45.57
C VAL A 10 18.15 -16.87 44.34
N LEU A 11 17.02 -16.21 44.10
CA LEU A 11 16.23 -16.39 42.89
C LEU A 11 17.07 -15.89 41.70
N LEU A 12 17.64 -16.82 40.94
CA LEU A 12 18.37 -16.52 39.70
C LEU A 12 17.35 -16.17 38.62
N VAL A 13 17.02 -14.88 38.47
CA VAL A 13 16.21 -14.38 37.36
C VAL A 13 17.09 -14.40 36.11
N ILE A 14 16.95 -15.45 35.30
CA ILE A 14 17.63 -15.58 34.01
C ILE A 14 16.94 -14.58 33.07
N PHE A 15 17.49 -13.36 32.95
CA PHE A 15 17.17 -12.48 31.85
C PHE A 15 17.74 -13.08 30.56
N ILE A 16 16.97 -13.97 29.92
CA ILE A 16 17.17 -14.32 28.52
C ILE A 16 16.93 -13.06 27.69
N SER A 17 17.97 -12.25 27.54
CA SER A 17 18.09 -11.26 26.47
C SER A 17 18.30 -12.00 25.14
N GLY A 18 17.30 -12.81 24.75
CA GLY A 18 17.28 -13.40 23.44
C GLY A 18 17.11 -12.27 22.44
N CYS A 19 18.12 -12.07 21.58
CA CYS A 19 18.01 -11.23 20.39
C CYS A 19 16.67 -11.51 19.72
N ALA A 20 15.80 -10.51 19.68
CA ALA A 20 14.50 -10.68 19.06
C ALA A 20 14.72 -10.83 17.55
N ASP A 21 14.13 -11.89 16.97
CA ASP A 21 14.28 -12.24 15.56
C ASP A 21 13.59 -11.16 14.70
N PRO A 22 14.25 -10.61 13.67
CA PRO A 22 13.62 -9.72 12.68
C PRO A 22 12.33 -10.25 12.06
N ASN A 23 12.15 -11.58 12.03
CA ASN A 23 10.97 -12.26 11.49
C ASN A 23 9.86 -12.48 12.54
N GLU A 24 9.97 -11.92 13.74
CA GLU A 24 8.96 -12.05 14.78
C GLU A 24 7.59 -11.56 14.27
N PRO A 25 6.51 -12.34 14.45
CA PRO A 25 5.18 -11.95 14.02
C PRO A 25 4.66 -10.71 14.77
N LEU A 26 3.68 -10.04 14.18
CA LEU A 26 2.89 -9.04 14.89
C LEU A 26 2.09 -9.74 16.00
N SER A 27 2.06 -9.11 17.18
CA SER A 27 1.21 -9.52 18.29
C SER A 27 0.64 -8.26 18.95
N PRO A 28 -0.38 -7.63 18.33
CA PRO A 28 -0.97 -6.40 18.83
C PRO A 28 -1.58 -6.60 20.23
N PRO A 29 -1.44 -5.62 21.15
CA PRO A 29 -2.02 -5.72 22.48
C PRO A 29 -3.55 -5.66 22.45
N LYS A 30 -4.22 -6.10 23.53
CA LYS A 30 -5.70 -6.12 23.61
C LYS A 30 -6.29 -4.71 23.66
N ASP A 31 -5.64 -3.79 24.35
CA ASP A 31 -6.00 -2.38 24.55
C ASP A 31 -5.47 -1.47 23.42
N ASN A 32 -5.39 -1.99 22.20
CA ASN A 32 -4.87 -1.24 21.06
C ASN A 32 -5.90 -0.26 20.48
N GLN A 33 -5.42 0.90 20.03
CA GLN A 33 -6.19 1.80 19.17
C GLN A 33 -6.03 1.35 17.71
N TRP A 34 -7.11 1.44 16.93
CA TRP A 34 -7.16 0.89 15.58
C TRP A 34 -7.42 1.97 14.56
N ILE A 35 -6.75 1.87 13.41
CA ILE A 35 -7.10 2.65 12.23
C ILE A 35 -8.15 1.85 11.47
N THR A 36 -9.35 2.40 11.37
CA THR A 36 -10.40 1.80 10.54
C THR A 36 -10.15 2.17 9.09
N VAL A 37 -10.10 1.17 8.22
CA VAL A 37 -10.02 1.38 6.77
C VAL A 37 -11.35 0.93 6.18
N GLU A 38 -12.05 1.81 5.50
CA GLU A 38 -13.34 1.49 4.88
C GLU A 38 -13.46 2.14 3.51
N GLY A 39 -14.41 1.66 2.72
CA GLY A 39 -14.53 2.15 1.36
C GLY A 39 -15.59 1.46 0.54
N VAL A 40 -15.61 1.80 -0.74
CA VAL A 40 -16.47 1.18 -1.76
C VAL A 40 -15.60 0.82 -2.95
N ALA A 41 -15.43 -0.47 -3.21
CA ALA A 41 -14.75 -0.98 -4.38
C ALA A 41 -15.72 -0.99 -5.58
N PRO A 42 -15.34 -0.42 -6.74
CA PRO A 42 -16.13 -0.50 -7.95
C PRO A 42 -16.39 -1.96 -8.38
N LYS A 43 -17.44 -2.15 -9.19
CA LYS A 43 -17.73 -3.45 -9.81
C LYS A 43 -16.51 -3.98 -10.57
N TYR A 44 -16.33 -5.30 -10.59
CA TYR A 44 -15.20 -5.99 -11.22
C TYR A 44 -13.83 -5.70 -10.60
N THR A 45 -13.80 -5.11 -9.40
CA THR A 45 -12.56 -4.83 -8.67
C THR A 45 -12.56 -5.45 -7.29
N GLN A 46 -11.37 -5.60 -6.71
CA GLN A 46 -11.18 -6.04 -5.34
C GLN A 46 -10.32 -5.02 -4.57
N PRO A 47 -10.71 -4.67 -3.33
CA PRO A 47 -9.90 -3.82 -2.47
C PRO A 47 -8.76 -4.61 -1.82
N HIS A 48 -7.64 -3.93 -1.62
CA HIS A 48 -6.46 -4.44 -0.93
C HIS A 48 -6.10 -3.48 0.20
N VAL A 49 -5.95 -4.03 1.41
CA VAL A 49 -5.49 -3.29 2.59
C VAL A 49 -4.26 -3.99 3.15
N SER A 50 -3.19 -3.22 3.30
CA SER A 50 -1.95 -3.69 3.93
C SER A 50 -1.30 -2.59 4.75
N ALA A 51 -0.34 -2.97 5.56
CA ALA A 51 0.47 -2.05 6.33
C ALA A 51 1.91 -2.54 6.41
N GLU A 52 2.81 -1.59 6.60
CA GLU A 52 4.22 -1.83 6.93
C GLU A 52 4.43 -1.34 8.36
N TYR A 53 5.08 -2.17 9.17
CA TYR A 53 5.49 -1.87 10.53
C TYR A 53 7.00 -1.77 10.57
N ILE A 54 7.51 -0.91 11.45
CA ILE A 54 8.93 -0.73 11.70
C ILE A 54 9.24 -1.11 13.15
N SER A 55 10.37 -1.77 13.39
CA SER A 55 10.92 -2.00 14.72
C SER A 55 12.24 -1.27 14.88
N ARG A 56 12.41 -0.60 16.02
CA ARG A 56 13.71 -0.06 16.46
C ARG A 56 14.37 -0.92 17.54
N ASP A 57 13.70 -2.00 17.97
CA ASP A 57 14.21 -2.95 18.96
C ASP A 57 14.81 -4.18 18.27
N CYS A 58 14.11 -4.71 17.25
CA CYS A 58 14.65 -5.70 16.33
C CYS A 58 15.40 -4.97 15.24
N LEU A 59 16.71 -5.20 15.21
CA LEU A 59 17.62 -4.55 14.28
C LEU A 59 18.31 -5.61 13.43
N GLU A 60 18.57 -5.29 12.18
CA GLU A 60 19.36 -6.12 11.28
C GLU A 60 20.75 -5.53 11.11
N TYR A 61 21.75 -6.39 10.96
CA TYR A 61 23.12 -5.97 10.68
C TYR A 61 23.31 -5.73 9.19
N GLN A 62 23.92 -4.60 8.86
CA GLN A 62 24.41 -4.27 7.53
C GLN A 62 25.89 -3.89 7.61
N LEU A 63 26.58 -3.91 6.48
CA LEU A 63 27.99 -3.54 6.40
C LEU A 63 28.13 -2.21 5.67
N HIS A 64 28.96 -1.33 6.22
CA HIS A 64 29.45 -0.16 5.52
C HIS A 64 30.39 -0.58 4.36
N ALA A 65 30.74 0.35 3.48
CA ALA A 65 31.66 0.08 2.36
C ALA A 65 33.07 -0.34 2.84
N ASP A 66 33.45 0.06 4.06
CA ASP A 66 34.69 -0.35 4.74
C ASP A 66 34.56 -1.68 5.49
N MET A 67 33.45 -2.42 5.29
CA MET A 67 33.10 -3.68 5.94
C MET A 67 32.84 -3.58 7.45
N SER A 68 32.75 -2.37 8.02
CA SER A 68 32.35 -2.21 9.42
C SER A 68 30.84 -2.46 9.60
N PRO A 69 30.41 -3.20 10.66
CA PRO A 69 29.01 -3.51 10.86
C PRO A 69 28.23 -2.34 11.49
N TYR A 70 27.02 -2.11 11.01
CA TYR A 70 26.05 -1.19 11.62
C TYR A 70 24.66 -1.82 11.67
N LYS A 71 23.79 -1.27 12.54
CA LYS A 71 22.44 -1.79 12.77
C LYS A 71 21.40 -0.88 12.15
N VAL A 72 20.42 -1.46 11.48
CA VAL A 72 19.27 -0.75 10.91
C VAL A 72 17.94 -1.28 11.46
N PRO A 73 16.90 -0.43 11.55
CA PRO A 73 15.54 -0.87 11.83
C PRO A 73 15.06 -1.96 10.86
N THR A 74 14.30 -2.92 11.38
CA THR A 74 13.65 -3.96 10.55
C THR A 74 12.21 -3.58 10.24
N TYR A 75 11.63 -4.23 9.24
CA TYR A 75 10.27 -3.98 8.78
C TYR A 75 9.46 -5.27 8.72
N ASN A 76 8.16 -5.18 9.01
CA ASN A 76 7.23 -6.29 8.90
C ASN A 76 5.96 -5.87 8.14
N GLY A 77 5.59 -6.66 7.13
CA GLY A 77 4.45 -6.40 6.28
C GLY A 77 3.21 -7.17 6.73
N LEU A 78 2.11 -6.46 6.96
CA LEU A 78 0.79 -7.03 7.20
C LEU A 78 -0.05 -6.90 5.93
N ARG A 79 -0.48 -8.03 5.35
CA ARG A 79 -1.48 -8.04 4.25
C ARG A 79 -2.78 -8.64 4.77
N LEU A 80 -3.86 -7.88 4.72
CA LEU A 80 -5.17 -8.34 5.17
C LEU A 80 -5.94 -8.98 4.01
N LYS A 81 -6.64 -10.08 4.29
CA LYS A 81 -7.64 -10.60 3.37
C LYS A 81 -8.90 -9.77 3.53
N VAL A 82 -9.15 -8.88 2.57
CA VAL A 82 -10.33 -8.00 2.54
C VAL A 82 -11.27 -8.44 1.43
N THR A 83 -12.54 -8.53 1.76
CA THR A 83 -13.61 -8.84 0.82
C THR A 83 -14.58 -7.66 0.80
N ALA A 84 -14.98 -7.25 -0.40
CA ALA A 84 -16.05 -6.27 -0.56
C ALA A 84 -17.41 -6.97 -0.63
N ASP A 85 -18.44 -6.32 -0.12
CA ASP A 85 -19.82 -6.73 -0.31
C ASP A 85 -20.15 -6.78 -1.82
N PRO A 86 -20.67 -7.89 -2.36
CA PRO A 86 -20.87 -8.03 -3.80
C PRO A 86 -21.90 -7.07 -4.42
N GLN A 87 -22.84 -6.56 -3.63
CA GLN A 87 -23.91 -5.69 -4.13
C GLN A 87 -23.53 -4.20 -4.04
N THR A 88 -22.95 -3.82 -2.92
CA THR A 88 -22.65 -2.42 -2.57
C THR A 88 -21.20 -2.05 -2.83
N GLY A 89 -20.30 -3.03 -2.95
CA GLY A 89 -18.84 -2.83 -3.00
C GLY A 89 -18.23 -2.42 -1.66
N TYR A 90 -19.02 -2.33 -0.59
CA TYR A 90 -18.53 -1.86 0.71
C TYR A 90 -17.50 -2.82 1.29
N PHE A 91 -16.39 -2.29 1.80
CA PHE A 91 -15.40 -3.08 2.53
C PHE A 91 -14.95 -2.34 3.78
N GLN A 92 -14.52 -3.11 4.77
CA GLN A 92 -13.93 -2.60 6.00
C GLN A 92 -12.82 -3.52 6.51
N ALA A 93 -11.77 -2.91 7.06
CA ALA A 93 -10.66 -3.57 7.71
C ALA A 93 -10.17 -2.72 8.89
N LYS A 94 -9.39 -3.32 9.79
CA LYS A 94 -8.76 -2.61 10.90
C LYS A 94 -7.26 -2.88 10.91
N LEU A 95 -6.47 -1.82 11.01
CA LEU A 95 -5.03 -1.91 11.16
C LEU A 95 -4.64 -1.55 12.60
N PRO A 96 -3.88 -2.41 13.30
CA PRO A 96 -3.44 -2.11 14.65
C PRO A 96 -2.45 -0.95 14.63
N PHE A 97 -2.64 0.07 15.46
CA PHE A 97 -1.66 1.15 15.54
C PHE A 97 -0.34 0.68 16.16
N ASN A 98 -0.44 -0.12 17.23
CA ASN A 98 0.68 -0.86 17.79
C ASN A 98 0.66 -2.31 17.29
N GLY A 99 1.64 -2.70 16.49
CA GLY A 99 1.81 -4.09 16.01
C GLY A 99 2.32 -5.04 17.10
N GLY A 100 2.89 -4.51 18.19
CA GLY A 100 3.28 -5.26 19.38
C GLY A 100 4.33 -6.34 19.11
N GLY A 101 4.21 -7.48 19.80
CA GLY A 101 5.20 -8.57 19.75
C GLY A 101 6.54 -8.22 20.42
N ARG A 102 7.49 -9.15 20.36
CA ARG A 102 8.82 -8.97 20.97
C ARG A 102 9.61 -7.81 20.34
N CYS A 103 9.36 -7.55 19.06
CA CYS A 103 9.96 -6.44 18.32
C CYS A 103 9.26 -5.10 18.54
N LYS A 104 8.20 -5.01 19.34
CA LYS A 104 7.43 -3.77 19.57
C LYS A 104 7.09 -3.04 18.27
N TRP A 105 6.58 -3.79 17.30
CA TRP A 105 6.27 -3.30 15.96
C TRP A 105 5.38 -2.05 16.02
N LYS A 106 5.78 -0.98 15.33
CA LYS A 106 4.97 0.25 15.20
C LYS A 106 4.55 0.44 13.76
N ILE A 107 3.29 0.80 13.52
CA ILE A 107 2.84 1.05 12.16
C ILE A 107 3.63 2.23 11.56
N ASN A 108 4.16 2.02 10.35
CA ASN A 108 4.94 3.00 9.61
C ASN A 108 4.12 3.54 8.43
N ARG A 109 3.47 2.63 7.69
CA ARG A 109 2.67 2.97 6.51
C ARG A 109 1.42 2.11 6.44
N ALA A 110 0.33 2.69 5.95
CA ALA A 110 -0.86 1.97 5.53
C ALA A 110 -1.07 2.13 4.03
N PHE A 111 -1.52 1.07 3.36
CA PHE A 111 -1.79 1.03 1.93
C PHE A 111 -3.24 0.60 1.72
N VAL A 112 -3.95 1.35 0.87
CA VAL A 112 -5.30 1.01 0.44
C VAL A 112 -5.34 1.16 -1.07
N SER A 113 -5.78 0.12 -1.79
CA SER A 113 -5.86 0.16 -3.26
C SER A 113 -6.97 -0.73 -3.79
N VAL A 114 -7.30 -0.59 -5.07
CA VAL A 114 -8.18 -1.51 -5.80
C VAL A 114 -7.48 -1.99 -7.07
N SER A 115 -7.74 -3.23 -7.46
CA SER A 115 -7.33 -3.80 -8.75
C SER A 115 -8.51 -4.50 -9.42
N TYR A 116 -8.49 -4.63 -10.74
CA TYR A 116 -9.45 -5.48 -11.44
C TYR A 116 -9.37 -6.94 -10.95
N THR A 117 -10.52 -7.60 -10.91
CA THR A 117 -10.67 -9.06 -10.79
C THR A 117 -11.16 -9.69 -12.10
N ASP A 118 -11.84 -8.90 -12.93
CA ASP A 118 -12.35 -9.29 -14.24
C ASP A 118 -12.29 -8.10 -15.19
N VAL A 119 -11.88 -8.35 -16.43
CA VAL A 119 -11.77 -7.36 -17.52
C VAL A 119 -12.39 -7.88 -18.82
N SER A 120 -13.06 -9.03 -18.78
CA SER A 120 -13.66 -9.68 -19.95
C SER A 120 -14.78 -8.86 -20.59
N HIS A 121 -15.45 -8.01 -19.81
CA HIS A 121 -16.46 -7.07 -20.30
C HIS A 121 -15.85 -5.89 -21.09
N LEU A 122 -14.57 -5.60 -20.89
CA LEU A 122 -13.88 -4.52 -21.61
C LEU A 122 -13.34 -4.99 -22.95
N MET A 123 -12.73 -6.18 -22.99
CA MET A 123 -12.07 -6.69 -24.19
C MET A 123 -11.90 -8.22 -24.12
N LYS A 124 -12.04 -8.90 -25.26
CA LYS A 124 -11.68 -10.32 -25.40
C LYS A 124 -10.16 -10.50 -25.50
N ASP A 125 -9.66 -11.65 -25.06
CA ASP A 125 -8.25 -12.05 -25.17
C ASP A 125 -7.27 -11.06 -24.50
N VAL A 126 -7.66 -10.57 -23.32
CA VAL A 126 -6.90 -9.65 -22.50
C VAL A 126 -6.69 -10.24 -21.10
N VAL A 127 -5.54 -9.99 -20.51
CA VAL A 127 -5.22 -10.42 -19.14
C VAL A 127 -5.12 -9.22 -18.21
N ILE A 128 -5.35 -9.44 -16.92
CA ILE A 128 -5.08 -8.43 -15.90
C ILE A 128 -3.56 -8.33 -15.72
N TYR A 129 -3.05 -7.11 -15.58
CA TYR A 129 -1.62 -6.91 -15.34
C TYR A 129 -1.19 -7.50 -13.99
N GLU A 130 -0.43 -8.60 -14.01
CA GLU A 130 0.11 -9.25 -12.82
C GLU A 130 1.07 -8.32 -12.04
N GLY A 131 0.96 -8.31 -10.71
CA GLY A 131 1.93 -7.65 -9.83
C GLY A 131 1.83 -6.13 -9.69
N GLY A 132 0.81 -5.47 -10.26
CA GLY A 132 0.75 -4.01 -10.11
C GLY A 132 -0.39 -3.25 -10.74
N GLY A 133 -1.44 -3.91 -11.25
CA GLY A 133 -2.52 -3.22 -11.95
C GLY A 133 -3.51 -2.45 -11.09
N GLY A 134 -3.18 -2.20 -9.82
CA GLY A 134 -4.03 -1.49 -8.87
C GLY A 134 -3.54 -0.09 -8.55
N THR A 135 -4.46 0.76 -8.10
CA THR A 135 -4.21 2.15 -7.72
C THR A 135 -4.92 2.50 -6.41
N GLY A 136 -4.38 3.47 -5.67
CA GLY A 136 -4.96 3.88 -4.40
C GLY A 136 -4.13 4.92 -3.68
N LEU A 137 -3.92 4.72 -2.37
CA LEU A 137 -3.21 5.65 -1.49
C LEU A 137 -2.21 4.93 -0.58
N THR A 138 -1.18 5.67 -0.19
CA THR A 138 -0.26 5.32 0.90
C THR A 138 -0.39 6.39 1.98
N ALA A 139 -0.69 5.98 3.21
CA ALA A 139 -0.68 6.86 4.38
C ALA A 139 0.61 6.62 5.18
N PHE A 140 1.46 7.64 5.24
CA PHE A 140 2.63 7.71 6.10
C PHE A 140 2.17 8.14 7.49
N ILE A 141 2.35 7.27 8.48
CA ILE A 141 1.78 7.48 9.81
C ILE A 141 2.74 8.32 10.65
N ASN A 142 2.24 9.40 11.26
CA ASN A 142 2.98 10.25 12.19
C ASN A 142 4.36 10.68 11.65
N ASP A 143 5.43 10.24 12.30
CA ASP A 143 6.84 10.58 12.06
C ASP A 143 7.54 9.60 11.09
N ALA A 144 6.80 8.75 10.38
CA ALA A 144 7.35 7.88 9.35
C ALA A 144 8.26 8.66 8.39
N VAL A 145 9.45 8.15 8.08
CA VAL A 145 10.43 8.86 7.25
C VAL A 145 9.78 9.30 5.93
N GLN A 146 9.86 10.60 5.65
CA GLN A 146 9.36 11.16 4.41
C GLN A 146 10.18 10.62 3.25
N THR A 147 9.54 9.80 2.40
CA THR A 147 10.17 9.29 1.18
C THR A 147 9.58 9.90 -0.08
N ASN A 148 8.57 10.77 0.05
CA ASN A 148 7.93 11.48 -1.06
C ASN A 148 7.94 12.98 -0.80
N LEU A 149 8.32 13.76 -1.82
CA LEU A 149 8.42 15.22 -1.73
C LEU A 149 7.05 15.92 -1.63
N SER A 150 5.96 15.27 -2.05
CA SER A 150 4.62 15.87 -2.15
C SER A 150 3.53 15.04 -1.45
N GLU A 151 3.61 14.92 -0.12
CA GLU A 151 2.60 14.25 0.70
C GLU A 151 1.42 15.19 1.00
N THR A 152 0.19 14.70 0.92
CA THR A 152 -1.00 15.47 1.34
C THR A 152 -1.21 15.31 2.84
N ALA A 153 -1.17 16.40 3.61
CA ALA A 153 -1.37 16.36 5.06
C ALA A 153 -2.82 15.99 5.43
N ALA A 154 -2.98 15.15 6.45
CA ALA A 154 -4.25 14.70 6.98
C ALA A 154 -4.15 14.49 8.50
N LEU A 155 -5.21 14.85 9.23
CA LEU A 155 -5.28 14.71 10.69
C LEU A 155 -6.40 13.74 11.06
N ASN A 156 -6.05 12.62 11.71
CA ASN A 156 -6.89 11.50 12.15
C ASN A 156 -7.64 10.76 11.04
N THR A 157 -8.04 11.45 9.97
CA THR A 157 -8.88 10.91 8.91
C THR A 157 -8.34 11.22 7.52
N ILE A 158 -8.47 10.27 6.60
CA ILE A 158 -8.29 10.46 5.16
C ILE A 158 -9.61 10.17 4.47
N ASN A 159 -10.05 11.05 3.58
CA ASN A 159 -11.15 10.78 2.66
C ASN A 159 -10.63 10.92 1.23
N TYR A 160 -10.48 9.80 0.53
CA TYR A 160 -9.90 9.78 -0.82
C TYR A 160 -10.84 9.08 -1.81
N SER A 161 -11.33 9.84 -2.79
CA SER A 161 -12.29 9.37 -3.79
C SER A 161 -11.81 9.72 -5.21
N PRO A 162 -10.69 9.12 -5.68
CA PRO A 162 -10.15 9.45 -6.99
C PRO A 162 -11.05 8.93 -8.11
N THR A 163 -11.04 9.59 -9.27
CA THR A 163 -11.48 8.92 -10.50
C THR A 163 -10.34 8.03 -10.99
N ILE A 164 -10.64 6.82 -11.44
CA ILE A 164 -9.66 5.88 -11.95
C ILE A 164 -10.12 5.36 -13.31
N TYR A 165 -9.17 5.07 -14.19
CA TYR A 165 -9.44 4.67 -15.57
C TYR A 165 -8.77 3.32 -15.88
N PRO A 166 -9.39 2.46 -16.70
CA PRO A 166 -8.68 1.35 -17.30
C PRO A 166 -7.63 1.86 -18.28
N VAL A 167 -6.51 1.15 -18.40
CA VAL A 167 -5.47 1.39 -19.41
C VAL A 167 -5.20 0.08 -20.12
N LEU A 168 -5.25 0.10 -21.44
CA LEU A 168 -4.86 -1.04 -22.27
C LEU A 168 -3.38 -0.92 -22.62
N LYS A 169 -2.58 -1.94 -22.31
CA LYS A 169 -1.18 -2.05 -22.72
C LYS A 169 -1.00 -3.22 -23.68
N MET A 170 -0.47 -2.91 -24.85
CA MET A 170 -0.17 -3.84 -25.93
C MET A 170 1.34 -3.81 -26.16
N VAL A 171 2.00 -4.92 -25.87
CA VAL A 171 3.44 -5.08 -26.13
C VAL A 171 3.57 -6.21 -27.15
N GLU A 172 4.29 -5.95 -28.23
CA GLU A 172 4.53 -6.93 -29.29
C GLU A 172 5.03 -8.26 -28.69
N LYS A 173 4.41 -9.38 -29.08
CA LYS A 173 4.67 -10.75 -28.58
C LYS A 173 4.25 -11.05 -27.14
N PHE A 174 3.62 -10.12 -26.43
CA PHE A 174 3.05 -10.37 -25.11
C PHE A 174 1.52 -10.30 -25.14
N PRO A 175 0.83 -10.98 -24.21
CA PRO A 175 -0.60 -10.81 -24.03
C PRO A 175 -0.97 -9.34 -23.81
N LYS A 176 -2.11 -8.91 -24.35
CA LYS A 176 -2.70 -7.60 -24.05
C LYS A 176 -3.01 -7.53 -22.56
N ARG A 177 -2.73 -6.40 -21.92
CA ARG A 177 -2.93 -6.22 -20.49
C ARG A 177 -3.85 -5.05 -20.20
N ILE A 178 -4.77 -5.20 -19.25
CA ILE A 178 -5.53 -4.08 -18.68
C ILE A 178 -5.14 -3.89 -17.21
N PHE A 179 -5.03 -2.62 -16.81
CA PHE A 179 -4.80 -2.22 -15.42
C PHE A 179 -5.52 -0.90 -15.09
N LEU A 180 -5.64 -0.60 -13.80
CA LEU A 180 -6.21 0.65 -13.31
C LEU A 180 -5.13 1.73 -13.15
N GLN A 181 -5.47 2.94 -13.57
CA GLN A 181 -4.64 4.12 -13.44
C GLN A 181 -5.40 5.23 -12.70
N GLY A 182 -4.87 5.65 -11.55
CA GLY A 182 -5.21 6.91 -10.89
C GLY A 182 -4.25 8.03 -11.29
N GLU A 183 -4.45 9.23 -10.73
CA GLU A 183 -3.55 10.38 -10.93
C GLU A 183 -2.09 10.01 -10.63
N LEU A 184 -1.91 9.30 -9.51
CA LEU A 184 -0.70 8.58 -9.16
C LEU A 184 -1.07 7.12 -8.94
N ARG A 185 -0.09 6.21 -9.07
CA ARG A 185 -0.30 4.79 -8.73
C ARG A 185 -0.77 4.67 -7.27
N MET A 186 -0.05 5.29 -6.34
CA MET A 186 -0.41 5.41 -4.93
C MET A 186 -0.27 6.87 -4.51
N ARG A 187 -1.39 7.55 -4.19
CA ARG A 187 -1.37 8.93 -3.70
C ARG A 187 -0.79 8.96 -2.28
N PRO A 188 0.30 9.71 -2.03
CA PRO A 188 0.91 9.75 -0.71
C PRO A 188 0.20 10.77 0.20
N PHE A 189 -0.12 10.34 1.42
CA PHE A 189 -0.69 11.16 2.49
C PHE A 189 0.21 11.12 3.72
N ARG A 190 0.33 12.24 4.43
CA ARG A 190 0.90 12.31 5.77
C ARG A 190 -0.26 12.28 6.77
N LEU A 191 -0.46 11.16 7.45
CA LEU A 191 -1.55 10.98 8.40
C LEU A 191 -1.04 11.12 9.84
N THR A 192 -1.34 12.26 10.45
CA THR A 192 -1.06 12.51 11.87
C THR A 192 -2.21 11.98 12.72
N LEU A 193 -1.90 11.12 13.69
CA LEU A 193 -2.86 10.44 14.55
C LEU A 193 -2.75 10.96 15.98
N VAL A 194 -3.83 11.56 16.48
CA VAL A 194 -3.94 12.06 17.85
C VAL A 194 -4.48 10.95 18.75
N PRO A 195 -3.80 10.58 19.85
CA PRO A 195 -4.27 9.56 20.79
C PRO A 195 -5.70 9.83 21.28
N GLY A 196 -6.52 8.78 21.35
CA GLY A 196 -7.93 8.87 21.79
C GLY A 196 -8.92 9.39 20.74
N ALA A 197 -8.47 9.92 19.61
CA ALA A 197 -9.35 10.28 18.50
C ALA A 197 -9.81 9.06 17.68
N GLU A 198 -10.89 9.19 16.93
CA GLU A 198 -11.22 8.20 15.91
C GLU A 198 -10.24 8.30 14.74
N TRP A 199 -9.64 7.17 14.34
CA TRP A 199 -8.71 7.12 13.20
C TRP A 199 -9.33 6.34 12.05
N LYS A 200 -9.45 7.00 10.88
CA LYS A 200 -10.17 6.44 9.74
C LYS A 200 -9.54 6.75 8.39
N ILE A 201 -9.51 5.78 7.50
CA ILE A 201 -9.16 5.95 6.09
C ILE A 201 -10.35 5.50 5.25
N THR A 202 -10.96 6.44 4.54
CA THR A 202 -12.08 6.20 3.64
C THR A 202 -11.60 6.23 2.19
N PHE A 203 -11.73 5.11 1.46
CA PHE A 203 -11.33 4.99 0.06
C PHE A 203 -12.51 4.63 -0.84
N LYS A 204 -12.95 5.59 -1.68
CA LYS A 204 -14.14 5.44 -2.54
C LYS A 204 -13.82 5.85 -3.99
N PRO A 205 -12.97 5.09 -4.70
CA PRO A 205 -12.63 5.43 -6.08
C PRO A 205 -13.86 5.32 -7.00
N LYS A 206 -13.91 6.19 -8.01
CA LYS A 206 -14.89 6.15 -9.10
C LYS A 206 -14.21 5.59 -10.34
N LEU A 207 -14.64 4.40 -10.77
CA LEU A 207 -14.15 3.79 -12.01
C LEU A 207 -14.92 4.37 -13.22
N ASP A 208 -14.19 4.96 -14.16
CA ASP A 208 -14.73 5.45 -15.42
C ASP A 208 -14.18 4.62 -16.59
N GLU A 209 -14.94 3.63 -17.01
CA GLU A 209 -14.57 2.74 -18.13
C GLU A 209 -14.92 3.31 -19.50
N THR A 210 -15.56 4.50 -19.56
CA THR A 210 -15.87 5.18 -20.84
C THR A 210 -14.61 5.73 -21.52
N LYS A 211 -13.53 5.85 -20.76
CA LYS A 211 -12.23 6.37 -21.19
C LYS A 211 -11.16 5.34 -20.92
N MET A 212 -10.54 4.85 -21.99
CA MET A 212 -9.47 3.86 -21.90
C MET A 212 -8.31 4.25 -22.84
N PRO A 213 -7.27 4.95 -22.33
CA PRO A 213 -6.06 5.16 -23.10
C PRO A 213 -5.35 3.84 -23.41
N LYS A 214 -4.55 3.84 -24.47
CA LYS A 214 -3.83 2.67 -24.97
C LYS A 214 -2.34 2.97 -25.04
N ILE A 215 -1.52 2.06 -24.52
CA ILE A 215 -0.07 2.07 -24.66
C ILE A 215 0.27 0.97 -25.66
N THR A 216 0.98 1.31 -26.73
CA THR A 216 1.48 0.34 -27.70
C THR A 216 3.00 0.38 -27.73
N VAL A 217 3.64 -0.78 -27.61
CA VAL A 217 5.10 -0.94 -27.68
C VAL A 217 5.41 -2.03 -28.69
N THR A 218 6.10 -1.67 -29.77
CA THR A 218 6.66 -2.59 -30.77
C THR A 218 8.18 -2.52 -30.73
N LYS A 219 8.84 -3.38 -31.51
CA LYS A 219 10.31 -3.31 -31.67
C LYS A 219 10.81 -1.96 -32.20
N GLU A 220 10.02 -1.31 -33.05
CA GLU A 220 10.45 -0.10 -33.75
C GLU A 220 9.93 1.18 -33.10
N LYS A 221 8.74 1.12 -32.50
CA LYS A 221 8.00 2.31 -32.07
C LYS A 221 7.21 2.07 -30.80
N GLU A 222 6.96 3.16 -30.10
CA GLU A 222 6.08 3.18 -28.95
C GLU A 222 5.24 4.45 -28.98
N TRP A 223 4.00 4.36 -28.55
CA TRP A 223 3.10 5.50 -28.46
C TRP A 223 1.98 5.27 -27.48
N VAL A 224 1.36 6.38 -27.10
CA VAL A 224 0.15 6.41 -26.30
C VAL A 224 -0.98 7.05 -27.09
N GLU A 225 -2.12 6.35 -27.16
CA GLU A 225 -3.37 6.87 -27.71
C GLU A 225 -4.32 7.23 -26.56
N TYR A 226 -4.85 8.45 -26.58
CA TYR A 226 -5.81 8.93 -25.60
C TYR A 226 -7.25 8.86 -26.14
N PRO A 227 -8.28 8.84 -25.26
CA PRO A 227 -9.68 8.73 -25.68
C PRO A 227 -10.15 9.81 -26.66
N ASN A 228 -9.54 10.99 -26.64
CA ASN A 228 -9.86 12.10 -27.55
C ASN A 228 -9.20 11.99 -28.94
N GLY A 229 -8.48 10.88 -29.21
CA GLY A 229 -7.74 10.65 -30.46
C GLY A 229 -6.35 11.28 -30.50
N ARG A 230 -5.88 11.91 -29.42
CA ARG A 230 -4.49 12.38 -29.31
C ARG A 230 -3.55 11.19 -29.28
N ILE A 231 -2.44 11.32 -30.00
CA ILE A 231 -1.34 10.33 -30.02
C ILE A 231 -0.07 11.03 -29.56
N ASP A 232 0.56 10.50 -28.52
CA ASP A 232 1.91 10.90 -28.10
C ASP A 232 2.90 9.80 -28.49
N LEU A 233 3.83 10.10 -29.40
CA LEU A 233 4.88 9.18 -29.85
C LEU A 233 6.03 9.11 -28.82
N ASN A 234 6.80 8.03 -28.86
CA ASN A 234 7.99 7.80 -28.01
C ASN A 234 7.67 7.88 -26.51
N ARG A 235 6.55 7.25 -26.12
CA ARG A 235 6.03 7.23 -24.76
C ARG A 235 5.54 5.83 -24.41
N GLN A 236 5.84 5.37 -23.18
CA GLN A 236 5.27 4.16 -22.58
C GLN A 236 4.45 4.43 -21.30
N SER A 237 4.18 5.70 -20.99
CA SER A 237 3.46 6.13 -19.79
C SER A 237 2.34 7.10 -20.14
N ILE A 238 1.23 6.97 -19.40
CA ILE A 238 0.05 7.83 -19.54
C ILE A 238 0.27 9.11 -18.72
N ASP A 239 0.08 10.26 -19.34
CA ASP A 239 -0.12 11.50 -18.60
C ASP A 239 -1.60 11.55 -18.20
N TYR A 240 -1.88 11.32 -16.92
CA TYR A 240 -3.25 11.13 -16.41
C TYR A 240 -4.22 12.26 -16.80
N TRP A 241 -3.77 13.52 -16.75
CA TRP A 241 -4.57 14.68 -17.10
C TRP A 241 -5.01 14.71 -18.58
N LYS A 242 -4.31 13.99 -19.48
CA LYS A 242 -4.67 13.92 -20.91
C LYS A 242 -5.82 12.96 -21.19
N ILE A 243 -6.18 12.06 -20.26
CA ILE A 243 -7.30 11.13 -20.41
C ILE A 243 -8.62 11.90 -20.58
N THR A 244 -8.75 13.04 -19.91
CA THR A 244 -9.96 13.88 -19.91
C THR A 244 -9.80 15.19 -20.69
N ALA A 245 -8.62 15.46 -21.23
CA ALA A 245 -8.35 16.69 -21.96
C ALA A 245 -9.17 16.76 -23.27
N PRO A 246 -9.65 17.95 -23.67
CA PRO A 246 -10.29 18.13 -24.97
C PRO A 246 -9.31 17.80 -26.10
N LYS A 247 -9.84 17.39 -27.25
CA LYS A 247 -9.04 17.16 -28.45
C LYS A 247 -8.34 18.49 -28.83
N PRO A 248 -7.01 18.51 -29.03
CA PRO A 248 -6.35 19.71 -29.51
C PRO A 248 -6.94 20.12 -30.87
N PRO A 249 -7.03 21.42 -31.18
CA PRO A 249 -7.47 21.87 -32.50
C PRO A 249 -6.57 21.28 -33.58
N ALA A 250 -7.18 20.84 -34.69
CA ALA A 250 -6.42 20.43 -35.87
C ALA A 250 -5.60 21.63 -36.35
N LYS A 251 -4.29 21.44 -36.52
CA LYS A 251 -3.43 22.40 -37.20
C LYS A 251 -3.61 22.27 -38.71
#